data_AF-A0A8H6F4R6-F1
#
_entry.id   AF-A0A8H6F4R6-F1
#
_cell.length_a   1.000
_cell.length_b   1.000
_cell.length_c   1.000
_cell.angle_alpha   90.00
_cell.angle_beta   90.00
_cell.angle_gamma   90.00
#
_symmetry.space_group_name_H-M   'P 1'
#
loop_
_entity.id
_entity.type
_entity.pdbx_description
1 polymer ?
#
loop_
_entity_poly.entity_id
_entity_poly.type
_entity_poly.pdbx_seq_one_letter_code
_entity_poly.pdbx_strand_id
1 'polypeptide(L)'
;MVSYIIHARFRNQLIRSKRVQKLLKKLIPDQVKKIYKKFKKNTDRQSADEQLVYILKYLIKWFRKNFKHDSNGLRVLGYSFDPGKFPNNAKNISNESDLLAVIKKFQHNRDTGAQIFTAILSALGFESQLINPLDPSEIIVMETQCFYEEDKRLLRIKRYGGTLSQSFTDQFYPIQNQLCQMSMHYVLSLNSENLIVDVSSRYMKDISYRWFNRLDLRTDLGKSALLLQSLLRIFNRMKNYTTDDYKELDSLMQMAMINYTIPETFTAMKNSPNFITPSTLRYNEVIMPDTKPVKRIKINNKKEPVYFKNSLLVGKSEQQWKFLGRSIKPDQTPIKLAKATPEPYITNDYTIKMKLMILI
;
A
#
# COMPACT_ATOMS: atom_id res chain seq x y z
N MET A 1 -5.46 -7.62 9.20
CA MET A 1 -5.47 -6.29 8.53
C MET A 1 -6.27 -5.26 9.32
N VAL A 2 -7.58 -5.46 9.54
CA VAL A 2 -8.46 -4.49 10.22
C VAL A 2 -7.90 -3.99 11.56
N SER A 3 -7.52 -4.91 12.46
CA SER A 3 -6.98 -4.55 13.78
C SER A 3 -5.70 -3.71 13.70
N TYR A 4 -4.83 -3.95 12.71
CA TYR A 4 -3.63 -3.15 12.51
C TYR A 4 -3.95 -1.72 12.04
N ILE A 5 -4.95 -1.54 11.18
CA ILE A 5 -5.38 -0.22 10.71
C ILE A 5 -6.01 0.57 11.87
N ILE A 6 -6.88 -0.07 12.65
CA ILE A 6 -7.47 0.54 13.85
C ILE A 6 -6.39 0.92 14.86
N HIS A 7 -5.44 0.02 15.11
CA HIS A 7 -4.30 0.29 15.97
C HIS A 7 -3.49 1.49 15.46
N ALA A 8 -3.09 1.51 14.19
CA ALA A 8 -2.32 2.60 13.61
C ALA A 8 -3.04 3.96 13.71
N ARG A 9 -4.36 3.97 13.46
CA ARG A 9 -5.20 5.17 13.62
C ARG A 9 -5.25 5.66 15.06
N PHE A 10 -5.45 4.75 16.02
CA PHE A 10 -5.43 5.09 17.44
C PHE A 10 -4.07 5.63 17.88
N ARG A 11 -2.97 5.00 17.45
CA ARG A 11 -1.61 5.45 17.72
C ARG A 11 -1.33 6.84 17.13
N ASN A 12 -1.77 7.10 15.90
CA ASN A 12 -1.63 8.41 15.25
C ASN A 12 -2.38 9.52 16.01
N GLN A 13 -3.53 9.20 16.63
CA GLN A 13 -4.24 10.13 17.52
C GLN A 13 -3.48 10.38 18.82
N LEU A 14 -3.02 9.32 19.49
CA LEU A 14 -2.30 9.42 20.77
C LEU A 14 -1.03 10.28 20.66
N ILE A 15 -0.21 10.03 19.63
CA ILE A 15 1.05 10.78 19.44
C ILE A 15 0.81 12.26 19.17
N ARG A 16 -0.38 12.64 18.68
CA ARG A 16 -0.76 14.03 18.36
C ARG A 16 -1.48 14.75 19.49
N SER A 17 -1.74 14.09 20.62
CA SER A 17 -2.34 14.75 21.78
C SER A 17 -1.52 15.97 22.24
N LYS A 18 -2.20 17.05 22.66
CA LYS A 18 -1.55 18.32 23.03
C LYS A 18 -0.49 18.13 24.12
N ARG A 19 -0.76 17.26 25.09
CA ARG A 19 0.15 16.94 26.20
C ARG A 19 1.39 16.21 25.73
N VAL A 20 1.24 15.19 24.87
CA VAL A 20 2.38 14.49 24.25
C VAL A 20 3.22 15.44 23.43
N GLN A 21 2.59 16.23 22.56
CA GLN A 21 3.28 17.22 21.72
C GLN A 21 4.04 18.26 22.55
N LYS A 22 3.45 18.75 23.66
CA LYS A 22 4.12 19.67 24.60
C LYS A 22 5.34 19.04 25.27
N LEU A 23 5.26 17.76 25.67
CA LEU A 23 6.38 17.04 26.27
C LEU A 23 7.50 16.81 25.24
N LEU A 24 7.16 16.31 24.05
CA LEU A 24 8.12 16.05 22.97
C LEU A 24 8.85 17.33 22.56
N LYS A 25 8.14 18.46 22.47
CA LYS A 25 8.75 19.76 22.15
C LYS A 25 9.80 20.18 23.18
N LYS A 26 9.68 19.76 24.45
CA LYS A 26 10.71 20.00 25.48
C LYS A 26 11.94 19.13 25.28
N LEU A 27 11.76 17.89 24.83
CA LEU A 27 12.86 16.93 24.60
C LEU A 27 13.75 17.29 23.41
N ILE A 28 13.24 18.07 22.45
CA ILE A 28 14.00 18.48 21.27
C ILE A 28 15.23 19.32 21.70
N PRO A 29 16.44 18.99 21.23
CA PRO A 29 17.64 19.77 21.51
C PRO A 29 17.52 21.24 21.06
N ASP A 30 18.02 22.17 21.88
CA ASP A 30 17.91 23.60 21.58
C ASP A 30 18.67 24.02 20.33
N GLN A 31 19.77 23.31 20.00
CA GLN A 31 20.47 23.47 18.74
C GLN A 31 19.53 23.25 17.54
N VAL A 32 18.72 22.19 17.57
CA VAL A 32 17.73 21.91 16.52
C VAL A 32 16.65 22.98 16.51
N LYS A 33 16.13 23.41 17.67
CA LYS A 33 15.13 24.48 17.74
C LYS A 33 15.68 25.79 17.14
N LYS A 34 16.94 26.12 17.38
CA LYS A 34 17.60 27.32 16.83
C LYS A 34 17.70 27.24 15.32
N ILE A 35 18.15 26.11 14.77
CA ILE A 35 18.26 25.92 13.31
C ILE A 35 16.88 25.89 12.67
N TYR A 36 15.88 25.25 13.30
CA TYR A 36 14.51 25.23 12.82
C TYR A 36 13.89 26.64 12.75
N LYS A 37 14.17 27.51 13.73
CA LYS A 37 13.75 28.93 13.67
C LYS A 37 14.40 29.69 12.52
N LYS A 38 15.66 29.38 12.18
CA LYS A 38 16.34 29.94 11.01
C LYS A 38 15.70 29.43 9.71
N PHE A 39 15.50 28.12 9.63
CA PHE A 39 14.83 27.45 8.51
C PHE A 39 13.48 28.10 8.16
N LYS A 40 12.62 28.34 9.16
CA LYS A 40 11.32 29.00 8.93
C LYS A 40 11.39 30.41 8.37
N LYS A 41 12.49 31.12 8.63
CA LYS A 41 12.69 32.50 8.18
C LYS A 41 13.55 32.58 6.92
N ASN A 42 14.06 31.44 6.45
CA ASN A 42 14.98 31.41 5.33
C ASN A 42 14.21 31.57 4.03
N THR A 43 14.52 32.63 3.29
CA THR A 43 13.94 32.91 1.97
C THR A 43 14.70 32.21 0.86
N ASP A 44 15.97 31.85 1.08
CA ASP A 44 16.76 31.13 0.10
C ASP A 44 16.43 29.63 0.14
N ARG A 45 15.95 29.10 -0.99
CA ARG A 45 15.46 27.72 -1.09
C ARG A 45 16.59 26.71 -0.90
N GLN A 46 17.79 26.98 -1.42
CA GLN A 46 18.92 26.06 -1.33
C GLN A 46 19.42 25.96 0.12
N SER A 47 19.67 27.10 0.76
CA SER A 47 20.06 27.16 2.16
C SER A 47 18.99 26.58 3.09
N ALA A 48 17.70 26.81 2.79
CA ALA A 48 16.61 26.21 3.55
C ALA A 48 16.62 24.66 3.42
N ASP A 49 16.93 24.14 2.24
CA ASP A 49 17.01 22.70 2.00
C ASP A 49 18.15 22.06 2.78
N GLU A 50 19.34 22.67 2.77
CA GLU A 50 20.48 22.22 3.56
C GLU A 50 20.15 22.20 5.06
N GLN A 51 19.46 23.23 5.55
CA GLN A 51 19.02 23.30 6.95
C GLN A 51 17.98 22.21 7.28
N LEU A 52 17.04 21.92 6.38
CA LEU A 52 16.08 20.84 6.54
C LEU A 52 16.77 19.49 6.64
N VAL A 53 17.67 19.18 5.71
CA VAL A 53 18.45 17.94 5.71
C VAL A 53 19.28 17.82 6.99
N TYR A 54 19.91 18.91 7.42
CA TYR A 54 20.67 18.95 8.67
C TYR A 54 19.77 18.62 9.88
N ILE A 55 18.60 19.25 9.99
CA ILE A 55 17.66 19.02 11.10
C ILE A 55 17.26 17.55 11.16
N LEU A 56 16.90 16.95 10.02
CA LEU A 56 16.46 15.56 9.96
C LEU A 56 17.59 14.60 10.33
N LYS A 57 18.79 14.77 9.74
CA LYS A 57 19.96 13.94 10.06
C LYS A 57 20.37 14.07 11.53
N TYR A 58 20.36 15.28 12.07
CA TYR A 58 20.65 15.51 13.48
C TYR A 58 19.65 14.79 14.38
N LEU A 59 18.35 14.91 14.10
CA LEU A 59 17.31 14.24 14.88
C LEU A 59 17.42 12.72 14.81
N ILE A 60 17.75 12.15 13.65
CA ILE A 60 18.01 10.71 13.50
C ILE A 60 19.18 10.28 14.40
N LYS A 61 20.32 10.98 14.33
CA LYS A 61 21.50 10.72 15.18
C LYS A 61 21.19 10.84 16.66
N TRP A 62 20.51 11.92 17.03
CA TRP A 62 20.13 12.20 18.41
C TRP A 62 19.15 11.13 18.92
N PHE A 63 18.14 10.75 18.14
CA PHE A 63 17.18 9.74 18.54
C PHE A 63 17.86 8.39 18.71
N ARG A 64 18.71 7.97 17.76
CA ARG A 64 19.50 6.72 17.85
C ARG A 64 20.37 6.66 19.11
N LYS A 65 21.01 7.77 19.49
CA LYS A 65 21.89 7.81 20.67
C LYS A 65 21.10 7.68 21.97
N ASN A 66 19.95 8.34 22.04
CA ASN A 66 19.20 8.53 23.29
C ASN A 66 18.09 7.49 23.51
N PHE A 67 17.38 7.06 22.47
CA PHE A 67 16.28 6.12 22.59
C PHE A 67 16.83 4.70 22.79
N LYS A 68 16.37 4.01 23.84
CA LYS A 68 16.81 2.65 24.15
C LYS A 68 15.74 1.63 23.78
N HIS A 69 16.17 0.48 23.28
CA HIS A 69 15.28 -0.64 23.01
C HIS A 69 15.23 -1.57 24.24
N ASP A 70 14.03 -1.86 24.77
CA ASP A 70 13.84 -2.76 25.92
C ASP A 70 12.87 -3.91 25.68
N SER A 71 12.24 -3.94 24.51
CA SER A 71 11.17 -4.88 24.22
C SER A 71 11.08 -5.19 22.73
N ASN A 72 10.40 -6.29 22.42
CA ASN A 72 10.16 -6.77 21.08
C ASN A 72 9.05 -5.95 20.40
N GLY A 73 9.23 -5.72 19.09
CA GLY A 73 8.21 -5.11 18.24
C GLY A 73 7.28 -6.15 17.62
N LEU A 74 6.33 -5.69 16.83
CA LEU A 74 5.50 -6.53 15.97
C LEU A 74 6.38 -7.38 15.06
N ARG A 75 6.04 -8.67 14.97
CA ARG A 75 6.68 -9.67 14.12
C ARG A 75 5.62 -10.53 13.48
N VAL A 76 5.91 -11.00 12.27
CA VAL A 76 5.11 -12.06 11.63
C VAL A 76 5.52 -13.38 12.27
N LEU A 77 4.58 -14.07 12.92
CA LEU A 77 4.82 -15.36 13.57
C LEU A 77 5.06 -16.50 12.55
N GLY A 78 4.74 -16.28 11.28
CA GLY A 78 4.77 -17.30 10.23
C GLY A 78 3.77 -18.42 10.56
N TYR A 79 4.11 -19.66 10.19
CA TYR A 79 3.38 -20.87 10.59
C TYR A 79 3.80 -21.39 11.97
N SER A 80 4.52 -20.58 12.75
CA SER A 80 4.90 -20.97 14.11
C SER A 80 3.68 -20.87 15.03
N PHE A 81 3.22 -22.00 15.53
CA PHE A 81 2.17 -22.07 16.54
C PHE A 81 2.69 -21.87 17.96
N ASP A 82 4.01 -21.84 18.15
CA ASP A 82 4.65 -21.54 19.43
C ASP A 82 4.46 -20.05 19.80
N PRO A 83 3.60 -19.74 20.80
CA PRO A 83 3.39 -18.37 21.26
C PRO A 83 4.61 -17.78 21.97
N GLY A 84 5.57 -18.62 22.41
CA GLY A 84 6.79 -18.22 23.10
C GLY A 84 7.96 -17.87 22.18
N LYS A 85 7.89 -18.22 20.88
CA LYS A 85 9.00 -18.01 19.92
C LYS A 85 9.47 -16.57 19.86
N PHE A 86 8.55 -15.62 20.01
CA PHE A 86 8.86 -14.21 20.19
C PHE A 86 8.06 -13.67 21.38
N PRO A 87 8.65 -13.65 22.59
CA PRO A 87 7.92 -13.25 23.78
C PRO A 87 7.46 -11.79 23.65
N ASN A 88 6.17 -11.56 23.88
CA ASN A 88 5.60 -10.22 23.95
C ASN A 88 5.92 -9.59 25.31
N ASN A 89 7.12 -9.05 25.42
CA ASN A 89 7.62 -8.36 26.61
C ASN A 89 7.38 -6.84 26.58
N ALA A 90 6.72 -6.32 25.54
CA ALA A 90 6.42 -4.90 25.42
C ALA A 90 5.28 -4.51 26.37
N LYS A 91 5.48 -3.43 27.12
CA LYS A 91 4.39 -2.85 27.93
C LYS A 91 3.30 -2.35 26.99
N ASN A 92 2.05 -2.69 27.30
CA ASN A 92 0.93 -2.22 26.50
C ASN A 92 0.76 -0.70 26.68
N ILE A 93 0.51 0.01 25.58
CA ILE A 93 0.27 1.46 25.58
C ILE A 93 -1.17 1.69 25.14
N SER A 94 -2.07 1.68 26.14
CA SER A 94 -3.52 1.74 25.90
C SER A 94 -4.06 3.15 25.92
N ASN A 95 -3.36 4.08 26.56
CA ASN A 95 -3.82 5.46 26.72
C ASN A 95 -2.67 6.48 26.62
N GLU A 96 -3.03 7.76 26.74
CA GLU A 96 -2.08 8.87 26.66
C GLU A 96 -1.06 8.86 27.81
N SER A 97 -1.48 8.52 29.04
CA SER A 97 -0.61 8.48 30.22
C SER A 97 0.50 7.43 30.07
N ASP A 98 0.16 6.25 29.54
CA ASP A 98 1.12 5.20 29.24
C ASP A 98 2.17 5.70 28.23
N LEU A 99 1.72 6.38 27.17
CA LEU A 99 2.61 6.93 26.15
C LEU A 99 3.52 8.03 26.74
N LEU A 100 3.00 8.90 27.60
CA LEU A 100 3.79 9.91 28.30
C LEU A 100 4.85 9.27 29.20
N ALA A 101 4.54 8.17 29.88
CA ALA A 101 5.52 7.44 30.69
C ALA A 101 6.64 6.85 29.82
N VAL A 102 6.29 6.26 28.67
CA VAL A 102 7.27 5.78 27.69
C VAL A 102 8.16 6.91 27.17
N ILE A 103 7.58 8.07 26.82
CA ILE A 103 8.33 9.24 26.35
C ILE A 103 9.29 9.77 27.42
N LYS A 104 8.86 9.81 28.69
CA LYS A 104 9.71 10.23 29.81
C LYS A 104 10.89 9.28 30.04
N LYS A 105 10.64 7.97 29.96
CA LYS A 105 11.70 6.93 30.06
C LYS A 105 12.59 6.91 28.81
N PHE A 106 12.04 7.35 27.67
CA PHE A 106 12.67 7.35 26.36
C PHE A 106 13.21 5.97 25.95
N GLN A 107 12.42 4.94 26.25
CA GLN A 107 12.79 3.54 26.05
C GLN A 107 11.54 2.70 25.74
N HIS A 108 11.57 1.95 24.62
CA HIS A 108 10.53 1.00 24.22
C HIS A 108 11.01 0.13 23.05
N ASN A 109 10.14 -0.72 22.49
CA ASN A 109 10.38 -1.39 21.20
C ASN A 109 10.55 -0.43 20.00
N ARG A 110 11.09 -0.98 18.91
CA ARG A 110 11.42 -0.24 17.67
C ARG A 110 10.21 0.44 17.02
N ASP A 111 9.03 -0.19 17.06
CA ASP A 111 7.84 0.34 16.37
C ASP A 111 7.29 1.56 17.12
N THR A 112 7.33 1.52 18.46
CA THR A 112 6.99 2.68 19.29
C THR A 112 8.06 3.77 19.15
N GLY A 113 9.33 3.39 19.02
CA GLY A 113 10.42 4.33 18.70
C GLY A 113 10.14 5.11 17.42
N ALA A 114 9.78 4.42 16.33
CA ALA A 114 9.38 5.05 15.06
C ALA A 114 8.21 6.03 15.25
N GLN A 115 7.16 5.62 15.98
CA GLN A 115 6.00 6.47 16.25
C GLN A 115 6.36 7.72 17.07
N ILE A 116 7.21 7.59 18.09
CA ILE A 116 7.68 8.72 18.90
C ILE A 116 8.54 9.65 18.03
N PHE A 117 9.39 9.11 17.16
CA PHE A 117 10.16 9.92 16.23
C PHE A 117 9.27 10.73 15.28
N THR A 118 8.26 10.11 14.67
CA THR A 118 7.24 10.82 13.87
C THR A 118 6.52 11.89 14.68
N ALA A 119 6.26 11.63 15.97
CA ALA A 119 5.64 12.58 16.88
C ALA A 119 6.55 13.78 17.18
N ILE A 120 7.87 13.58 17.26
CA ILE A 120 8.87 14.65 17.43
C ILE A 120 8.89 15.57 16.21
N LEU A 121 8.88 14.99 15.00
CA LEU A 121 8.79 15.76 13.76
C LEU A 121 7.49 16.57 13.71
N SER A 122 6.38 15.96 14.13
CA SER A 122 5.10 16.66 14.27
C SER A 122 5.16 17.79 15.30
N ALA A 123 5.91 17.64 16.40
CA ALA A 123 6.08 18.66 17.42
C ALA A 123 6.91 19.87 16.95
N LEU A 124 7.78 19.68 15.96
CA LEU A 124 8.43 20.78 15.24
C LEU A 124 7.45 21.50 14.31
N GLY A 125 6.47 20.78 13.77
CA GLY A 125 5.49 21.29 12.81
C GLY A 125 5.63 20.68 11.43
N PHE A 126 6.34 19.55 11.29
CA PHE A 126 6.34 18.76 10.07
C PHE A 126 5.15 17.80 10.01
N GLU A 127 4.71 17.43 8.81
CA GLU A 127 3.63 16.45 8.64
C GLU A 127 4.08 15.01 8.95
N SER A 128 3.14 14.11 9.27
CA SER A 128 3.48 12.70 9.60
C SER A 128 4.04 11.91 8.43
N GLN A 129 3.59 12.19 7.21
CA GLN A 129 4.16 11.63 5.98
C GLN A 129 5.47 12.33 5.56
N LEU A 130 5.88 13.37 6.32
CA LEU A 130 7.01 14.23 6.03
C LEU A 130 6.98 14.75 4.57
N ILE A 131 5.85 15.36 4.21
CA ILE A 131 5.76 16.17 2.99
C ILE A 131 6.82 17.25 3.07
N ASN A 132 7.58 17.43 1.99
CA ASN A 132 8.68 18.38 1.97
C ASN A 132 8.10 19.81 2.14
N PRO A 133 8.45 20.53 3.23
CA PRO A 133 7.92 21.87 3.48
C PRO A 133 8.35 22.91 2.44
N LEU A 134 9.38 22.61 1.62
CA LEU A 134 9.86 23.48 0.54
C LEU A 134 9.24 23.14 -0.82
N ASP A 135 8.65 21.95 -0.96
CA ASP A 135 8.03 21.49 -2.20
C ASP A 135 6.94 20.44 -1.89
N PRO A 136 5.64 20.80 -1.95
CA PRO A 136 4.56 19.85 -1.65
C PRO A 136 4.48 18.69 -2.65
N SER A 137 5.16 18.80 -3.81
CA SER A 137 5.29 17.70 -4.78
C SER A 137 6.31 16.64 -4.38
N GLU A 138 6.95 16.76 -3.22
CA GLU A 138 7.96 15.83 -2.71
C GLU A 138 7.60 15.31 -1.32
N ILE A 139 8.00 14.07 -1.05
CA ILE A 139 7.98 13.50 0.29
C ILE A 139 9.38 13.01 0.66
N ILE A 140 9.67 13.05 1.95
CA ILE A 140 10.93 12.56 2.51
C ILE A 140 10.66 11.23 3.21
N VAL A 141 11.15 10.15 2.62
CA VAL A 141 11.06 8.81 3.20
C VAL A 141 12.27 8.55 4.06
N MET A 142 12.04 8.08 5.29
CA MET A 142 13.10 7.76 6.23
C MET A 142 12.89 6.38 6.87
N GLU A 143 14.00 5.67 7.06
CA GLU A 143 14.03 4.44 7.84
C GLU A 143 14.01 4.78 9.35
N THR A 144 12.95 4.35 10.05
CA THR A 144 12.68 4.74 11.45
C THR A 144 12.68 3.57 12.43
N GLN A 145 12.99 2.35 12.00
CA GLN A 145 13.09 1.18 12.89
C GLN A 145 14.48 1.04 13.50
N CYS A 146 15.54 1.30 12.73
CA CYS A 146 16.92 1.12 13.16
C CYS A 146 17.69 2.45 13.29
N PHE A 147 17.26 3.49 12.57
CA PHE A 147 17.90 4.82 12.55
C PHE A 147 19.41 4.77 12.20
N TYR A 148 19.84 3.74 11.46
CA TYR A 148 21.25 3.50 11.12
C TYR A 148 21.58 4.09 9.74
N GLU A 149 22.81 4.54 9.51
CA GLU A 149 23.26 5.13 8.23
C GLU A 149 22.31 6.21 7.66
N GLU A 150 22.15 7.34 8.36
CA GLU A 150 21.21 8.40 7.98
C GLU A 150 21.40 8.94 6.55
N ASP A 151 22.63 8.94 6.03
CA ASP A 151 22.94 9.45 4.70
C ASP A 151 22.35 8.59 3.58
N LYS A 152 22.22 7.28 3.79
CA LYS A 152 21.65 6.34 2.80
C LYS A 152 20.14 6.15 2.97
N ARG A 153 19.56 6.66 4.07
CA ARG A 153 18.21 6.30 4.52
C ARG A 153 17.27 7.48 4.66
N LEU A 154 17.66 8.64 4.13
CA LEU A 154 16.79 9.79 3.90
C LEU A 154 16.64 9.98 2.40
N LEU A 155 15.52 9.51 1.86
CA LEU A 155 15.24 9.53 0.43
C LEU A 155 14.24 10.63 0.12
N ARG A 156 14.51 11.40 -0.93
CA ARG A 156 13.54 12.33 -1.51
C ARG A 156 12.93 11.70 -2.73
N ILE A 157 11.61 11.63 -2.75
CA ILE A 157 10.85 11.09 -3.87
C ILE A 157 9.68 12.00 -4.20
N LYS A 158 9.29 12.03 -5.46
CA LYS A 158 8.13 12.80 -5.92
C LYS A 158 6.85 12.20 -5.35
N ARG A 159 6.07 13.05 -4.68
CA ARG A 159 4.72 12.78 -4.22
C ARG A 159 3.79 12.59 -5.41
N TYR A 160 3.87 13.51 -6.37
CA TYR A 160 3.14 13.54 -7.62
C TYR A 160 3.95 14.26 -8.71
N GLY A 161 3.57 14.07 -9.98
CA GLY A 161 4.18 14.77 -11.13
C GLY A 161 5.63 14.37 -11.46
N GLY A 162 6.14 13.29 -10.87
CA GLY A 162 7.47 12.74 -11.16
C GLY A 162 7.44 11.55 -12.10
N THR A 163 8.61 11.16 -12.60
CA THR A 163 8.78 9.89 -13.33
C THR A 163 8.72 8.70 -12.37
N LEU A 164 8.71 7.47 -12.93
CA LEU A 164 8.75 6.25 -12.13
C LEU A 164 9.96 6.22 -11.19
N SER A 165 11.17 6.48 -11.68
CA SER A 165 12.40 6.45 -10.88
C SER A 165 12.46 7.53 -9.80
N GLN A 166 11.74 8.63 -9.98
CA GLN A 166 11.64 9.71 -9.00
C GLN A 166 10.57 9.44 -7.93
N SER A 167 9.56 8.62 -8.23
CA SER A 167 8.39 8.43 -7.36
C SER A 167 8.39 7.07 -6.65
N PHE A 168 9.06 6.06 -7.22
CA PHE A 168 9.18 4.70 -6.71
C PHE A 168 10.51 4.47 -5.99
N THR A 169 10.50 3.69 -4.92
CA THR A 169 11.70 3.16 -4.30
C THR A 169 11.49 1.73 -3.82
N ASP A 170 12.42 0.83 -4.11
CA ASP A 170 12.48 -0.52 -3.54
C ASP A 170 13.31 -0.57 -2.25
N GLN A 171 13.79 0.59 -1.78
CA GLN A 171 14.52 0.71 -0.53
C GLN A 171 13.55 0.86 0.63
N PHE A 172 13.16 -0.27 1.22
CA PHE A 172 12.35 -0.31 2.43
C PHE A 172 12.90 -1.32 3.42
N TYR A 173 12.48 -1.18 4.68
CA TYR A 173 12.93 -2.01 5.79
C TYR A 173 11.73 -2.52 6.60
N PRO A 174 11.83 -3.72 7.19
CA PRO A 174 12.99 -4.61 7.16
C PRO A 174 13.15 -5.33 5.81
N ILE A 175 14.40 -5.58 5.42
CA ILE A 175 14.71 -6.36 4.22
C ILE A 175 14.44 -7.84 4.52
N GLN A 176 13.74 -8.52 3.62
CA GLN A 176 13.47 -9.93 3.75
C GLN A 176 14.78 -10.73 3.67
N ASN A 177 15.06 -11.54 4.68
CA ASN A 177 16.20 -12.43 4.74
C ASN A 177 15.87 -13.65 5.62
N GLN A 178 16.83 -14.54 5.86
CA GLN A 178 16.61 -15.74 6.68
C GLN A 178 16.09 -15.43 8.09
N LEU A 179 16.51 -14.30 8.67
CA LEU A 179 16.13 -13.86 10.02
C LEU A 179 14.86 -13.00 10.04
N CYS A 180 14.47 -12.42 8.90
CA CYS A 180 13.31 -11.56 8.74
C CYS A 180 12.46 -12.04 7.58
N GLN A 181 11.45 -12.85 7.87
CA GLN A 181 10.49 -13.36 6.89
C GLN A 181 9.30 -12.42 6.67
N MET A 182 9.38 -11.16 7.12
CA MET A 182 8.32 -10.18 6.91
C MET A 182 8.26 -9.77 5.44
N SER A 183 7.16 -10.11 4.77
CA SER A 183 6.86 -9.64 3.42
C SER A 183 5.99 -8.37 3.46
N MET A 184 6.30 -7.42 2.59
CA MET A 184 5.50 -6.20 2.43
C MET A 184 4.25 -6.52 1.60
N HIS A 185 3.07 -6.35 2.21
CA HIS A 185 1.79 -6.50 1.51
C HIS A 185 1.06 -5.18 1.37
N TYR A 186 1.04 -4.33 2.40
CA TYR A 186 0.29 -3.07 2.40
C TYR A 186 1.14 -1.98 2.99
N VAL A 187 1.17 -0.82 2.34
CA VAL A 187 1.82 0.38 2.87
C VAL A 187 0.78 1.48 2.92
N LEU A 188 0.43 1.89 4.13
CA LEU A 188 -0.58 2.90 4.37
C LEU A 188 0.08 4.16 4.92
N SER A 189 -0.21 5.31 4.34
CA SER A 189 0.12 6.59 4.95
C SER A 189 -1.05 7.06 5.81
N LEU A 190 -0.73 7.71 6.93
CA LEU A 190 -1.71 8.40 7.77
C LEU A 190 -1.27 9.85 7.92
N ASN A 191 -2.12 10.77 7.50
CA ASN A 191 -1.85 12.20 7.67
C ASN A 191 -2.20 12.68 9.10
N SER A 192 -2.08 13.98 9.33
CA SER A 192 -2.41 14.62 10.61
C SER A 192 -3.87 14.46 11.04
N GLU A 193 -4.78 14.30 10.08
CA GLU A 193 -6.21 14.16 10.29
C GLU A 193 -6.69 12.71 10.35
N ASN A 194 -5.79 11.72 10.28
CA ASN A 194 -6.11 10.30 10.11
C ASN A 194 -6.83 9.97 8.78
N LEU A 195 -6.63 10.77 7.73
CA LEU A 195 -6.86 10.29 6.36
C LEU A 195 -5.85 9.18 6.09
N ILE A 196 -6.34 8.05 5.58
CA ILE A 196 -5.53 6.87 5.29
C ILE A 196 -5.46 6.66 3.78
N VAL A 197 -4.25 6.58 3.22
CA VAL A 197 -4.06 6.37 1.78
C VAL A 197 -3.22 5.11 1.54
N ASP A 198 -3.63 4.28 0.57
CA ASP A 198 -2.79 3.18 0.09
C ASP A 198 -1.66 3.74 -0.77
N VAL A 199 -0.46 3.78 -0.20
CA VAL A 199 0.77 4.23 -0.86
C VAL A 199 1.63 3.06 -1.30
N SER A 200 1.09 1.83 -1.35
CA SER A 200 1.82 0.62 -1.77
C SER A 200 2.51 0.79 -3.12
N SER A 201 1.93 1.51 -4.09
CA SER A 201 2.53 1.71 -5.43
C SER A 201 3.93 2.33 -5.36
N ARG A 202 4.24 3.04 -4.27
CA ARG A 202 5.51 3.71 -4.04
C ARG A 202 6.65 2.76 -3.68
N TYR A 203 6.31 1.58 -3.17
CA TYR A 203 7.25 0.60 -2.62
C TYR A 203 7.14 -0.79 -3.26
N MET A 204 6.03 -1.06 -3.95
CA MET A 204 5.70 -2.38 -4.46
C MET A 204 5.47 -2.34 -5.98
N LYS A 205 6.11 -3.29 -6.67
CA LYS A 205 5.84 -3.62 -8.07
C LYS A 205 4.67 -4.58 -8.18
N ASP A 206 4.13 -4.74 -9.38
CA ASP A 206 3.15 -5.80 -9.71
C ASP A 206 1.81 -5.70 -8.96
N ILE A 207 1.40 -4.49 -8.59
CA ILE A 207 0.12 -4.25 -7.90
C ILE A 207 -0.92 -3.51 -8.75
N SER A 208 -0.78 -3.49 -10.08
CA SER A 208 -1.73 -2.82 -10.99
C SER A 208 -3.18 -3.24 -10.71
N TYR A 209 -3.40 -4.51 -10.37
CA TYR A 209 -4.71 -5.07 -10.04
C TYR A 209 -5.48 -4.34 -8.95
N ARG A 210 -4.79 -3.65 -8.01
CA ARG A 210 -5.45 -2.87 -6.95
C ARG A 210 -6.16 -1.63 -7.46
N TRP A 211 -5.82 -1.18 -8.66
CA TRP A 211 -6.36 0.00 -9.32
C TRP A 211 -7.29 -0.36 -10.49
N PHE A 212 -7.62 -1.64 -10.65
CA PHE A 212 -8.58 -2.06 -11.67
C PHE A 212 -10.01 -1.73 -11.24
N ASN A 213 -10.85 -1.38 -12.21
CA ASN A 213 -12.27 -1.12 -12.00
C ASN A 213 -13.03 -2.40 -11.63
N ARG A 214 -12.49 -3.57 -12.03
CA ARG A 214 -13.07 -4.89 -11.78
C ARG A 214 -12.02 -5.80 -11.18
N LEU A 215 -12.23 -6.20 -9.93
CA LEU A 215 -11.37 -7.12 -9.20
C LEU A 215 -11.80 -8.58 -9.41
N ASP A 216 -10.85 -9.50 -9.56
CA ASP A 216 -11.16 -10.93 -9.62
C ASP A 216 -11.36 -11.51 -8.21
N LEU A 217 -12.62 -11.50 -7.75
CA LEU A 217 -13.00 -11.99 -6.41
C LEU A 217 -12.92 -13.51 -6.25
N ARG A 218 -12.59 -14.25 -7.32
CA ARG A 218 -12.27 -15.69 -7.22
C ARG A 218 -10.86 -15.91 -6.65
N THR A 219 -10.02 -14.87 -6.64
CA THR A 219 -8.65 -14.91 -6.11
C THR A 219 -8.56 -14.23 -4.76
N ASP A 220 -7.68 -14.70 -3.89
CA ASP A 220 -7.50 -14.08 -2.56
C ASP A 220 -6.88 -12.69 -2.66
N LEU A 221 -6.04 -12.42 -3.66
CA LEU A 221 -5.54 -11.08 -3.95
C LEU A 221 -6.67 -10.10 -4.31
N GLY A 222 -7.61 -10.51 -5.17
CA GLY A 222 -8.77 -9.69 -5.53
C GLY A 222 -9.69 -9.42 -4.34
N LYS A 223 -9.99 -10.45 -3.53
CA LYS A 223 -10.76 -10.29 -2.29
C LYS A 223 -10.06 -9.35 -1.30
N SER A 224 -8.74 -9.49 -1.13
CA SER A 224 -7.97 -8.69 -0.19
C SER A 224 -7.81 -7.24 -0.65
N ALA A 225 -7.70 -6.99 -1.95
CA ALA A 225 -7.74 -5.65 -2.53
C ALA A 225 -9.11 -4.99 -2.31
N LEU A 226 -10.21 -5.70 -2.56
CA LEU A 226 -11.57 -5.20 -2.30
C LEU A 226 -11.78 -4.88 -0.82
N LEU A 227 -11.30 -5.75 0.07
CA LEU A 227 -11.36 -5.53 1.51
C LEU A 227 -10.61 -4.26 1.90
N LEU A 228 -9.38 -4.07 1.41
CA LEU A 228 -8.64 -2.84 1.67
C LEU A 228 -9.38 -1.60 1.16
N GLN A 229 -9.83 -1.60 -0.10
CA GLN A 229 -10.58 -0.48 -0.68
C GLN A 229 -11.83 -0.14 0.14
N SER A 230 -12.54 -1.16 0.63
CA SER A 230 -13.73 -1.00 1.47
C SER A 230 -13.36 -0.41 2.84
N LEU A 231 -12.28 -0.89 3.47
CA LEU A 231 -11.80 -0.33 4.74
C LEU A 231 -11.38 1.13 4.59
N LEU A 232 -10.64 1.48 3.54
CA LEU A 232 -10.26 2.88 3.29
C LEU A 232 -11.48 3.77 3.11
N ARG A 233 -12.49 3.31 2.35
CA ARG A 233 -13.76 4.03 2.18
C ARG A 233 -14.48 4.25 3.52
N ILE A 234 -14.51 3.23 4.39
CA ILE A 234 -15.14 3.32 5.71
C ILE A 234 -14.36 4.28 6.61
N PHE A 235 -13.04 4.10 6.73
CA PHE A 235 -12.21 4.92 7.63
C PHE A 235 -12.12 6.39 7.20
N ASN A 236 -12.20 6.65 5.89
CA ASN A 236 -12.14 7.98 5.30
C ASN A 236 -13.53 8.57 4.99
N ARG A 237 -14.64 7.92 5.36
CA ARG A 237 -16.01 8.37 5.02
C ARG A 237 -16.30 9.84 5.39
N MET A 238 -15.70 10.31 6.48
CA MET A 238 -15.86 11.66 7.02
C MET A 238 -14.65 12.55 6.74
N LYS A 239 -13.79 12.17 5.80
CA LYS A 239 -12.55 12.88 5.46
C LYS A 239 -12.67 13.52 4.10
N ASN A 240 -12.12 14.73 4.00
CA ASN A 240 -12.04 15.45 2.76
C ASN A 240 -10.65 15.22 2.15
N TYR A 241 -10.62 15.03 0.84
CA TYR A 241 -9.39 14.97 0.07
C TYR A 241 -9.07 16.37 -0.45
N THR A 242 -7.84 16.80 -0.24
CA THR A 242 -7.33 18.04 -0.84
C THR A 242 -6.97 17.80 -2.31
N THR A 243 -6.77 18.90 -3.06
CA THR A 243 -6.31 18.83 -4.45
C THR A 243 -5.00 18.03 -4.59
N ASP A 244 -4.07 18.18 -3.66
CA ASP A 244 -2.80 17.46 -3.70
C ASP A 244 -2.95 15.98 -3.32
N ASP A 245 -3.94 15.63 -2.51
CA ASP A 245 -4.27 14.21 -2.24
C ASP A 245 -4.78 13.52 -3.50
N TYR A 246 -5.62 14.19 -4.30
CA TYR A 246 -6.05 13.67 -5.60
C TYR A 246 -4.88 13.52 -6.59
N LYS A 247 -3.98 14.50 -6.67
CA LYS A 247 -2.77 14.39 -7.50
C LYS A 247 -1.87 13.22 -7.09
N GLU A 248 -1.73 13.00 -5.79
CA GLU A 248 -0.98 11.86 -5.26
C GLU A 248 -1.66 10.53 -5.63
N LEU A 249 -2.98 10.42 -5.45
CA LEU A 249 -3.73 9.22 -5.85
C LEU A 249 -3.58 8.91 -7.35
N ASP A 250 -3.69 9.92 -8.22
CA ASP A 250 -3.50 9.76 -9.66
C ASP A 250 -2.07 9.31 -9.99
N SER A 251 -1.07 9.88 -9.32
CA SER A 251 0.33 9.50 -9.52
C SER A 251 0.62 8.07 -9.02
N LEU A 252 0.03 7.66 -7.89
CA LEU A 252 0.13 6.30 -7.35
C LEU A 252 -0.55 5.28 -8.28
N MET A 253 -1.68 5.64 -8.89
CA MET A 253 -2.35 4.83 -9.90
C MET A 253 -1.47 4.66 -11.14
N GLN A 254 -0.99 5.77 -11.71
CA GLN A 254 -0.12 5.76 -12.90
C GLN A 254 1.13 4.92 -12.66
N MET A 255 1.78 5.09 -11.51
CA MET A 255 2.96 4.31 -11.11
C MET A 255 2.66 2.81 -11.06
N ALA A 256 1.54 2.38 -10.47
CA ALA A 256 1.14 0.97 -10.47
C ALA A 256 0.83 0.44 -11.89
N MET A 257 0.41 1.30 -12.81
CA MET A 257 0.13 0.96 -14.21
C MET A 257 1.35 0.89 -15.10
N ILE A 258 2.54 1.25 -14.62
CA ILE A 258 3.80 1.15 -15.38
C ILE A 258 4.87 0.30 -14.67
N ASN A 259 4.76 0.11 -13.36
CA ASN A 259 5.73 -0.61 -12.55
C ASN A 259 5.34 -2.08 -12.33
N TYR A 260 5.52 -2.88 -13.37
CA TYR A 260 5.15 -4.29 -13.37
C TYR A 260 6.16 -5.14 -14.14
N THR A 261 6.14 -6.43 -13.86
CA THR A 261 6.85 -7.49 -14.55
C THR A 261 5.82 -8.34 -15.30
N ILE A 262 6.00 -8.48 -16.61
CA ILE A 262 5.14 -9.37 -17.40
C ILE A 262 5.62 -10.81 -17.22
N PRO A 263 4.78 -11.74 -16.74
CA PRO A 263 5.15 -13.14 -16.63
C PRO A 263 5.44 -13.77 -17.98
N GLU A 264 6.46 -14.63 -18.06
CA GLU A 264 6.88 -15.26 -19.32
C GLU A 264 6.50 -16.74 -19.44
N THR A 265 6.02 -17.36 -18.35
CA THR A 265 5.58 -18.75 -18.34
C THR A 265 4.06 -18.86 -18.26
N PHE A 266 3.50 -19.94 -18.80
CA PHE A 266 2.06 -20.20 -18.75
C PHE A 266 1.52 -20.19 -17.30
N THR A 267 2.19 -20.88 -16.39
CA THR A 267 1.80 -20.97 -14.97
C THR A 267 1.84 -19.61 -14.29
N ALA A 268 2.91 -18.83 -14.50
CA ALA A 268 3.02 -17.50 -13.91
C ALA A 268 2.00 -16.52 -14.50
N MET A 269 1.71 -16.61 -15.80
CA MET A 269 0.68 -15.81 -16.47
C MET A 269 -0.72 -16.15 -15.94
N LYS A 270 -1.05 -17.45 -15.81
CA LYS A 270 -2.33 -17.92 -15.25
C LYS A 270 -2.56 -17.40 -13.83
N ASN A 271 -1.50 -17.38 -13.01
CA ASN A 271 -1.55 -16.94 -11.61
C ASN A 271 -1.37 -15.41 -11.45
N SER A 272 -1.01 -14.69 -12.51
CA SER A 272 -0.78 -13.24 -12.46
C SER A 272 -2.05 -12.51 -12.04
N PRO A 273 -2.01 -11.59 -11.07
CA PRO A 273 -3.17 -10.76 -10.76
C PRO A 273 -3.37 -9.63 -11.79
N ASN A 274 -2.32 -9.23 -12.50
CA ASN A 274 -2.34 -8.09 -13.43
C ASN A 274 -2.69 -8.50 -14.85
N PHE A 275 -2.17 -9.64 -15.32
CA PHE A 275 -2.11 -9.96 -16.73
C PHE A 275 -2.81 -11.25 -17.10
N ILE A 276 -3.21 -11.33 -18.36
CA ILE A 276 -3.82 -12.50 -18.98
C ILE A 276 -3.43 -12.58 -20.46
N THR A 277 -3.41 -13.79 -21.01
CA THR A 277 -3.23 -14.07 -22.43
C THR A 277 -4.40 -14.91 -22.95
N PRO A 278 -4.64 -14.95 -24.28
CA PRO A 278 -5.69 -15.80 -24.84
C PRO A 278 -5.60 -17.28 -24.40
N SER A 279 -4.38 -17.84 -24.28
CA SER A 279 -4.19 -19.23 -23.81
C SER A 279 -4.52 -19.45 -22.34
N THR A 280 -4.48 -18.41 -21.50
CA THR A 280 -4.67 -18.54 -20.04
C THR A 280 -6.07 -18.15 -19.57
N LEU A 281 -6.95 -17.71 -20.49
CA LEU A 281 -8.35 -17.40 -20.20
C LEU A 281 -9.07 -18.61 -19.61
N ARG A 282 -9.92 -18.37 -18.61
CA ARG A 282 -10.88 -19.37 -18.15
C ARG A 282 -11.99 -19.54 -19.18
N TYR A 283 -12.71 -20.65 -19.09
CA TYR A 283 -13.77 -20.99 -20.04
C TYR A 283 -14.83 -19.88 -20.16
N ASN A 284 -15.09 -19.13 -19.09
CA ASN A 284 -16.09 -18.07 -19.05
C ASN A 284 -15.55 -16.65 -19.22
N GLU A 285 -14.31 -16.51 -19.66
CA GLU A 285 -13.66 -15.21 -19.82
C GLU A 285 -13.48 -14.83 -21.28
N VAL A 286 -13.58 -13.53 -21.55
CA VAL A 286 -13.36 -12.89 -22.85
C VAL A 286 -12.63 -11.57 -22.60
N ILE A 287 -11.70 -11.20 -23.48
CA ILE A 287 -11.07 -9.88 -23.46
C ILE A 287 -12.01 -8.90 -24.16
N MET A 288 -12.24 -7.71 -23.58
CA MET A 288 -13.07 -6.67 -24.21
C MET A 288 -12.65 -6.44 -25.66
N PRO A 289 -13.59 -6.37 -26.62
CA PRO A 289 -13.29 -6.03 -28.01
C PRO A 289 -12.45 -4.75 -28.10
N ASP A 290 -11.57 -4.66 -29.10
CA ASP A 290 -10.71 -3.51 -29.38
C ASP A 290 -9.70 -3.11 -28.29
N THR A 291 -9.57 -3.91 -27.23
CA THR A 291 -8.53 -3.70 -26.22
C THR A 291 -7.16 -3.82 -26.88
N LYS A 292 -6.31 -2.80 -26.72
CA LYS A 292 -4.93 -2.83 -27.18
C LYS A 292 -4.08 -3.74 -26.25
N PRO A 293 -3.27 -4.66 -26.80
CA PRO A 293 -2.38 -5.46 -25.97
C PRO A 293 -1.29 -4.59 -25.36
N VAL A 294 -0.90 -4.91 -24.12
CA VAL A 294 0.19 -4.25 -23.40
C VAL A 294 1.54 -4.62 -24.03
N LYS A 295 1.71 -5.91 -24.35
CA LYS A 295 2.91 -6.47 -25.00
C LYS A 295 2.54 -7.77 -25.72
N ARG A 296 3.42 -8.25 -26.60
CA ARG A 296 3.38 -9.62 -27.11
C ARG A 296 4.56 -10.42 -26.54
N ILE A 297 4.31 -11.60 -26.02
CA ILE A 297 5.32 -12.50 -25.45
C ILE A 297 5.23 -13.88 -26.09
N LYS A 298 6.28 -14.68 -25.96
CA LYS A 298 6.28 -16.08 -26.41
C LYS A 298 6.01 -16.98 -25.20
N ILE A 299 4.86 -17.65 -25.16
CA ILE A 299 4.53 -18.69 -24.17
C ILE A 299 4.39 -20.02 -24.92
N ASN A 300 5.09 -21.07 -24.47
CA ASN A 300 5.05 -22.40 -25.08
C ASN A 300 5.24 -22.35 -26.62
N ASN A 301 6.27 -21.62 -27.07
CA ASN A 301 6.58 -21.36 -28.47
C ASN A 301 5.55 -20.58 -29.30
N LYS A 302 4.42 -20.15 -28.72
CA LYS A 302 3.42 -19.33 -29.39
C LYS A 302 3.54 -17.87 -28.99
N LYS A 303 3.63 -16.97 -29.97
CA LYS A 303 3.57 -15.52 -29.72
C LYS A 303 2.13 -15.11 -29.44
N GLU A 304 1.87 -14.62 -28.23
CA GLU A 304 0.54 -14.23 -27.80
C GLU A 304 0.53 -12.79 -27.25
N PRO A 305 -0.56 -12.03 -27.49
CA PRO A 305 -0.79 -10.75 -26.85
C PRO A 305 -1.09 -10.90 -25.35
N VAL A 306 -0.58 -9.97 -24.56
CA VAL A 306 -0.81 -9.85 -23.11
C VAL A 306 -1.72 -8.65 -22.87
N TYR A 307 -2.75 -8.85 -22.04
CA TYR A 307 -3.71 -7.82 -21.67
C TYR A 307 -3.75 -7.65 -20.15
N PHE A 308 -4.08 -6.45 -19.69
CA PHE A 308 -4.45 -6.27 -18.28
C PHE A 308 -5.77 -6.97 -17.99
N LYS A 309 -5.88 -7.63 -16.84
CA LYS A 309 -7.14 -8.25 -16.37
C LYS A 309 -8.25 -7.22 -16.14
N ASN A 310 -7.94 -5.92 -16.05
CA ASN A 310 -8.95 -4.85 -16.08
C ASN A 310 -9.81 -4.87 -17.35
N SER A 311 -9.26 -5.38 -18.45
CA SER A 311 -9.95 -5.52 -19.74
C SER A 311 -10.75 -6.82 -19.86
N LEU A 312 -10.83 -7.61 -18.80
CA LEU A 312 -11.50 -8.91 -18.81
C LEU A 312 -13.00 -8.75 -18.58
N LEU A 313 -13.76 -9.49 -19.38
CA LEU A 313 -15.17 -9.73 -19.22
C LEU A 313 -15.38 -11.15 -18.71
N VAL A 314 -16.10 -11.28 -17.61
CA VAL A 314 -16.46 -12.57 -17.03
C VAL A 314 -17.92 -12.85 -17.33
N GLY A 315 -18.17 -13.76 -18.27
CA GLY A 315 -19.51 -14.21 -18.60
C GLY A 315 -20.06 -15.18 -17.56
N LYS A 316 -21.38 -15.19 -17.44
CA LYS A 316 -22.14 -16.20 -16.69
C LYS A 316 -23.27 -16.74 -17.57
N SER A 317 -23.65 -17.99 -17.35
CA SER A 317 -24.83 -18.55 -18.01
C SER A 317 -26.10 -17.89 -17.51
N GLU A 318 -27.20 -18.02 -18.26
CA GLU A 318 -28.51 -17.55 -17.80
C GLU A 318 -28.87 -18.14 -16.43
N GLN A 319 -28.65 -19.44 -16.24
CA GLN A 319 -28.89 -20.10 -14.96
C GLN A 319 -28.03 -19.51 -13.83
N GLN A 320 -26.76 -19.23 -14.11
CA GLN A 320 -25.87 -18.59 -13.12
C GLN A 320 -26.30 -17.16 -12.80
N TRP A 321 -26.87 -16.42 -13.75
CA TRP A 321 -27.47 -15.12 -13.48
C TRP A 321 -28.74 -15.25 -12.64
N LYS A 322 -29.61 -16.22 -12.93
CA LYS A 322 -30.82 -16.53 -12.14
C LYS A 322 -30.48 -16.83 -10.68
N PHE A 323 -29.43 -17.63 -10.43
CA PHE A 323 -28.95 -17.90 -9.06
C PHE A 323 -28.44 -16.66 -8.32
N LEU A 324 -28.06 -15.61 -9.05
CA LEU A 324 -27.68 -14.32 -8.46
C LEU A 324 -28.86 -13.35 -8.37
N GLY A 325 -30.09 -13.82 -8.60
CA GLY A 325 -31.30 -12.99 -8.61
C GLY A 325 -31.34 -12.02 -9.79
N ARG A 326 -30.72 -12.39 -10.93
CA ARG A 326 -30.65 -11.53 -12.12
C ARG A 326 -31.17 -12.24 -13.36
N SER A 327 -31.75 -11.47 -14.27
CA SER A 327 -32.25 -11.94 -15.57
C SER A 327 -31.53 -11.23 -16.71
N ILE A 328 -31.41 -11.90 -17.85
CA ILE A 328 -30.82 -11.34 -19.07
C ILE A 328 -31.85 -10.40 -19.72
N LYS A 329 -31.40 -9.26 -20.26
CA LYS A 329 -32.28 -8.34 -20.99
C LYS A 329 -32.81 -9.02 -22.27
N PRO A 330 -34.05 -8.68 -22.72
CA PRO A 330 -34.51 -9.08 -24.06
C PRO A 330 -33.49 -8.69 -25.13
N ASP A 331 -33.31 -9.56 -26.13
CA ASP A 331 -32.45 -9.36 -27.31
C ASP A 331 -30.94 -9.24 -27.07
N GLN A 332 -30.48 -9.58 -25.87
CA GLN A 332 -29.05 -9.52 -25.57
C GLN A 332 -28.26 -10.67 -26.22
N THR A 333 -27.16 -10.33 -26.90
CA THR A 333 -26.26 -11.33 -27.51
C THR A 333 -25.25 -11.88 -26.50
N PRO A 334 -24.94 -13.19 -26.57
CA PRO A 334 -23.95 -13.78 -25.68
C PRO A 334 -22.54 -13.33 -26.06
N ILE A 335 -21.72 -13.01 -25.07
CA ILE A 335 -20.32 -12.63 -25.26
C ILE A 335 -19.43 -13.81 -25.63
N LYS A 336 -19.88 -15.04 -25.34
CA LYS A 336 -19.15 -16.28 -25.62
C LYS A 336 -20.10 -17.47 -25.68
N LEU A 337 -19.81 -18.40 -26.58
CA LEU A 337 -20.41 -19.73 -26.60
C LEU A 337 -19.37 -20.72 -26.07
N ALA A 338 -19.68 -21.42 -24.99
CA ALA A 338 -18.81 -22.44 -24.38
C ALA A 338 -19.43 -23.82 -24.52
N LYS A 339 -18.64 -24.90 -24.57
CA LYS A 339 -19.20 -26.27 -24.53
C LYS A 339 -19.79 -26.53 -23.14
N ALA A 340 -20.99 -27.10 -23.10
CA ALA A 340 -21.64 -27.54 -21.87
C ALA A 340 -21.49 -29.06 -21.72
N THR A 341 -21.39 -29.54 -20.48
CA THR A 341 -21.60 -30.95 -20.17
C THR A 341 -23.07 -31.28 -20.43
N PRO A 342 -23.41 -32.34 -21.18
CA PRO A 342 -24.79 -32.75 -21.34
C PRO A 342 -25.41 -33.07 -19.98
N GLU A 343 -26.69 -32.72 -19.80
CA GLU A 343 -27.44 -33.26 -18.67
C GLU A 343 -27.54 -34.79 -18.84
N PRO A 344 -27.44 -35.57 -17.75
CA PRO A 344 -27.39 -37.03 -17.81
C PRO A 344 -28.63 -37.67 -18.47
N TYR A 345 -29.70 -36.91 -18.69
CA TYR A 345 -30.97 -37.36 -19.27
C TYR A 345 -31.18 -36.92 -20.74
N ILE A 346 -30.23 -36.23 -21.37
CA ILE A 346 -30.34 -35.80 -22.77
C ILE A 346 -29.37 -36.61 -23.63
N THR A 347 -29.86 -37.75 -24.15
CA THR A 347 -29.19 -38.53 -25.19
C THR A 347 -29.48 -37.91 -26.55
N ASN A 348 -28.64 -36.97 -27.00
CA ASN A 348 -28.52 -36.61 -28.41
C ASN A 348 -27.15 -35.97 -28.68
N ASP A 349 -26.51 -36.37 -29.77
CA ASP A 349 -25.16 -35.99 -30.24
C ASP A 349 -24.98 -34.50 -30.65
N TYR A 350 -25.81 -33.60 -30.13
CA TYR A 350 -25.62 -32.18 -30.33
C TYR A 350 -24.64 -31.62 -29.31
N THR A 351 -23.57 -30.97 -29.78
CA THR A 351 -22.66 -30.22 -28.89
C THR A 351 -23.44 -29.08 -28.24
N ILE A 352 -23.94 -29.28 -27.02
CA ILE A 352 -24.67 -28.26 -26.26
C ILE A 352 -23.72 -27.09 -25.99
N LYS A 353 -24.04 -25.90 -26.50
CA LYS A 353 -23.28 -24.67 -26.27
C LYS A 353 -23.98 -23.82 -25.22
N MET A 354 -23.29 -23.55 -24.11
CA MET A 354 -23.70 -22.61 -23.09
C MET A 354 -23.46 -21.17 -23.56
N LYS A 355 -24.52 -20.37 -23.58
CA LYS A 355 -24.47 -18.92 -23.82
C LYS A 355 -24.00 -18.22 -22.55
N LEU A 356 -22.85 -17.54 -22.63
CA LEU A 356 -22.33 -16.71 -21.55
C LEU A 356 -22.66 -15.25 -21.82
N MET A 357 -23.29 -14.60 -20.86
CA MET A 357 -23.80 -13.23 -20.96
C MET A 357 -23.19 -12.35 -19.87
N ILE A 358 -23.21 -11.05 -20.10
CA ILE A 358 -22.82 -10.01 -19.13
C ILE A 358 -24.01 -9.10 -18.96
N LEU A 359 -24.24 -8.54 -17.77
CA LEU A 359 -25.18 -7.41 -17.67
C LEU A 359 -24.45 -6.15 -18.12
N ILE A 360 -24.88 -5.58 -19.25
CA ILE A 360 -24.53 -4.21 -19.64
C ILE A 360 -25.43 -3.25 -18.85
#